data_AF-A0A2G3APM1-F1
#
_entry.id   AF-A0A2G3APM1-F1
#
_cell.length_a   1.000
_cell.length_b   1.000
_cell.length_c   1.000
_cell.angle_alpha   90.00
_cell.angle_beta   90.00
_cell.angle_gamma   90.00
#
_symmetry.space_group_name_H-M   'P 1'
#
loop_
_entity.id
_entity.type
_entity.pdbx_description
1 polymer ?
#
loop_
_entity_poly.entity_id
_entity_poly.type
_entity_poly.pdbx_seq_one_letter_code
_entity_poly.pdbx_strand_id
1 'polypeptide(L)'
;MEEVARFRDDVKAKVEVAVREGYKPKPDVVKWFEDVQKLENEWEAMQESIAAAKTLTYKWCPKCSLRSEVSAQAKNIRDQQCRFIKVGENFGSNLVVEIYRMKKVEHIPGPSIEGQPAATRNLNQLLRLLEDDKVCIIGVWGTGGVGKTTLVKNLNNELLKNVPSSKLSFGVVIWVTVPKPPIDVRKIQAQIASRLSLTVDNEAV
;
A
#
# COMPACT_ATOMS: atom_id res chain seq x y z
N MET A 1 -25.92 -4.15 11.12
CA MET A 1 -25.05 -4.34 9.93
C MET A 1 -24.54 -3.03 9.40
N GLU A 2 -25.40 -2.07 9.04
CA GLU A 2 -24.95 -0.74 8.55
C GLU A 2 -23.91 -0.07 9.44
N GLU A 3 -24.09 -0.14 10.76
CA GLU A 3 -23.15 0.43 11.74
C GLU A 3 -21.75 -0.20 11.66
N VAL A 4 -21.66 -1.53 11.60
CA VAL A 4 -20.39 -2.25 11.48
C VAL A 4 -19.72 -1.98 10.14
N ALA A 5 -20.50 -1.96 9.06
CA ALA A 5 -20.00 -1.66 7.72
C ALA A 5 -19.41 -0.25 7.64
N ARG A 6 -20.15 0.75 8.14
CA ARG A 6 -19.66 2.14 8.21
C ARG A 6 -18.39 2.25 9.04
N PHE A 7 -18.35 1.62 10.20
CA PHE A 7 -17.18 1.66 11.07
C PHE A 7 -15.96 0.97 10.43
N ARG A 8 -16.17 -0.17 9.77
CA ARG A 8 -15.14 -0.84 8.96
C ARG A 8 -14.59 0.10 7.89
N ASP A 9 -15.45 0.80 7.17
CA ASP A 9 -15.04 1.69 6.09
C ASP A 9 -14.23 2.89 6.62
N ASP A 10 -14.60 3.44 7.77
CA ASP A 10 -13.83 4.49 8.47
C ASP A 10 -12.42 3.99 8.88
N VAL A 11 -12.33 2.78 9.42
CA VAL A 11 -11.04 2.16 9.79
C VAL A 11 -10.20 1.87 8.54
N LYS A 12 -10.83 1.37 7.48
CA LYS A 12 -10.18 1.08 6.20
C LYS A 12 -9.59 2.34 5.58
N ALA A 13 -10.33 3.45 5.56
CA ALA A 13 -9.84 4.73 5.06
C ALA A 13 -8.59 5.21 5.81
N LYS A 14 -8.56 5.07 7.15
CA LYS A 14 -7.38 5.41 7.96
C LYS A 14 -6.18 4.51 7.64
N VAL A 15 -6.41 3.21 7.49
CA VAL A 15 -5.37 2.25 7.13
C VAL A 15 -4.81 2.56 5.74
N GLU A 16 -5.66 2.88 4.76
CA GLU A 16 -5.21 3.22 3.40
C GLU A 16 -4.36 4.49 3.35
N VAL A 17 -4.68 5.51 4.16
CA VAL A 17 -3.82 6.71 4.33
C VAL A 17 -2.45 6.30 4.85
N ALA A 18 -2.42 5.51 5.93
CA ALA A 18 -1.17 5.06 6.53
C ALA A 18 -0.35 4.18 5.56
N VAL A 19 -1.00 3.33 4.76
CA VAL A 19 -0.33 2.53 3.72
C VAL A 19 0.34 3.43 2.67
N ARG A 20 -0.32 4.50 2.22
CA ARG A 20 0.30 5.49 1.31
C ARG A 20 1.50 6.20 1.92
N GLU A 21 1.51 6.37 3.24
CA GLU A 21 2.63 6.93 4.00
C GLU A 21 3.73 5.89 4.31
N GLY A 22 3.57 4.65 3.84
CA GLY A 22 4.54 3.57 4.02
C GLY A 22 4.38 2.81 5.34
N TYR A 23 3.19 2.75 5.91
CA TYR A 23 2.91 1.89 7.06
C TYR A 23 2.27 0.57 6.61
N LYS A 24 2.46 -0.50 7.38
CA LYS A 24 1.79 -1.78 7.13
C LYS A 24 0.67 -1.98 8.17
N PRO A 25 -0.54 -2.41 7.77
CA PRO A 25 -1.58 -2.76 8.73
C PRO A 25 -1.12 -3.90 9.63
N LYS A 26 -1.53 -3.89 10.90
CA LYS A 26 -1.24 -5.02 11.80
C LYS A 26 -1.98 -6.27 11.33
N PRO A 27 -1.40 -7.47 11.55
CA PRO A 27 -2.08 -8.73 11.22
C PRO A 27 -3.47 -8.84 11.85
N ASP A 28 -3.64 -8.37 13.09
CA ASP A 28 -4.92 -8.41 13.79
C ASP A 28 -5.98 -7.49 13.14
N VAL A 29 -5.55 -6.36 12.56
CA VAL A 29 -6.43 -5.42 11.83
C VAL A 29 -6.84 -6.03 10.49
N VAL A 30 -5.91 -6.69 9.78
CA VAL A 30 -6.22 -7.42 8.54
C VAL A 30 -7.22 -8.54 8.81
N LYS A 31 -6.95 -9.37 9.82
CA LYS A 31 -7.85 -10.45 10.23
C LYS A 31 -9.23 -9.93 10.63
N TRP A 32 -9.29 -8.79 11.33
CA TRP A 32 -10.55 -8.16 11.69
C TRP A 32 -11.37 -7.76 10.46
N PHE A 33 -10.74 -7.22 9.40
CA PHE A 33 -11.45 -6.94 8.15
C PHE A 33 -12.03 -8.20 7.50
N GLU A 34 -11.27 -9.30 7.48
CA GLU A 34 -11.73 -10.59 6.96
C GLU A 34 -12.91 -11.15 7.76
N ASP A 35 -12.82 -11.09 9.08
CA ASP A 35 -13.87 -11.57 9.98
C ASP A 35 -15.16 -10.74 9.85
N VAL A 36 -15.05 -9.40 9.67
CA VAL A 36 -16.20 -8.53 9.42
C VAL A 36 -16.83 -8.84 8.05
N GLN A 37 -16.03 -9.04 7.01
CA GLN A 37 -16.54 -9.40 5.68
C GLN A 37 -17.29 -10.72 5.71
N LYS A 38 -16.77 -11.71 6.46
CA LYS A 38 -17.44 -13.00 6.63
C LYS A 38 -18.80 -12.82 7.30
N LEU A 39 -18.90 -11.99 8.33
CA LEU A 39 -20.16 -11.70 9.01
C LEU A 39 -21.18 -11.03 8.09
N GLU A 40 -20.74 -10.13 7.21
CA GLU A 40 -21.60 -9.51 6.19
C GLU A 40 -22.18 -10.55 5.24
N ASN A 41 -21.34 -11.46 4.73
CA ASN A 41 -21.80 -12.54 3.86
C ASN A 41 -22.80 -13.48 4.59
N GLU A 42 -22.56 -13.78 5.88
CA GLU A 42 -23.48 -14.58 6.70
C GLU A 42 -24.83 -13.86 6.91
N TRP A 43 -24.82 -12.53 7.05
CA TRP A 43 -26.04 -11.73 7.15
C TRP A 43 -26.83 -11.71 5.85
N GLU A 44 -26.16 -11.55 4.70
CA GLU A 44 -26.81 -11.58 3.39
C GLU A 44 -27.48 -12.93 3.13
N ALA A 45 -26.76 -14.04 3.38
CA ALA A 45 -27.32 -15.38 3.26
C ALA A 45 -28.54 -15.62 4.16
N MET A 46 -28.53 -15.06 5.38
CA MET A 46 -29.68 -15.09 6.28
C MET A 46 -30.88 -14.33 5.71
N GLN A 47 -30.67 -13.12 5.16
CA GLN A 47 -31.75 -12.33 4.57
C GLN A 47 -32.40 -13.06 3.39
N GLU A 48 -31.60 -13.71 2.55
CA GLU A 48 -32.10 -14.53 1.44
C GLU A 48 -32.95 -15.71 1.94
N SER A 49 -32.48 -16.42 2.97
CA SER A 49 -33.23 -17.52 3.60
C SER A 49 -34.57 -17.06 4.17
N ILE A 50 -34.61 -15.90 4.83
CA ILE A 50 -35.84 -15.29 5.34
C ILE A 50 -36.78 -14.91 4.19
N ALA A 51 -36.26 -14.33 3.11
CA ALA A 51 -37.06 -13.96 1.95
C ALA A 51 -37.67 -15.19 1.26
N ALA A 52 -36.89 -16.24 1.06
CA ALA A 52 -37.36 -17.51 0.51
C ALA A 52 -38.44 -18.16 1.39
N ALA A 53 -38.25 -18.16 2.71
CA ALA A 53 -39.25 -18.67 3.66
C ALA A 53 -40.56 -17.88 3.58
N LYS A 54 -40.51 -16.56 3.43
CA LYS A 54 -41.71 -15.71 3.26
C LYS A 54 -42.50 -16.03 1.98
N THR A 55 -41.81 -16.34 0.87
CA THR A 55 -42.48 -16.73 -0.39
C THR A 55 -43.24 -18.06 -0.32
N LEU A 56 -42.84 -18.95 0.60
CA LEU A 56 -43.46 -20.28 0.77
C LEU A 56 -44.68 -20.29 1.72
N THR A 57 -44.95 -19.20 2.44
CA THR A 57 -45.94 -19.16 3.54
C THR A 57 -47.36 -18.67 3.17
N TYR A 58 -47.86 -18.99 1.97
CA TYR A 58 -49.29 -18.75 1.62
C TYR A 58 -50.24 -19.90 2.02
N LYS A 59 -49.77 -20.92 2.75
CA LYS A 59 -50.60 -22.06 3.16
C LYS A 59 -50.34 -22.40 4.63
N TRP A 60 -51.35 -22.10 5.44
CA TRP A 60 -51.58 -22.39 6.86
C TRP A 60 -50.47 -23.09 7.68
N CYS A 61 -50.11 -22.42 8.79
CA CYS A 61 -49.22 -22.80 9.89
C CYS A 61 -47.70 -22.73 9.61
N PRO A 62 -47.02 -21.63 9.97
CA PRO A 62 -45.56 -21.56 9.82
C PRO A 62 -44.88 -22.45 10.86
N LYS A 63 -44.01 -23.36 10.41
CA LYS A 63 -43.17 -24.23 11.24
C LYS A 63 -42.42 -23.41 12.31
N CYS A 64 -42.75 -23.59 13.59
CA CYS A 64 -42.10 -22.92 14.72
C CYS A 64 -40.57 -23.13 14.77
N SER A 65 -40.07 -24.26 14.25
CA SER A 65 -38.65 -24.60 14.21
C SER A 65 -37.81 -23.63 13.38
N LEU A 66 -38.31 -23.21 12.20
CA LEU A 66 -37.64 -22.22 11.35
C LEU A 66 -37.56 -20.86 12.03
N ARG A 67 -38.61 -20.48 12.77
CA ARG A 67 -38.65 -19.19 13.48
C ARG A 67 -37.65 -19.15 14.63
N SER A 68 -37.50 -20.26 15.37
CA SER A 68 -36.49 -20.37 16.43
C SER A 68 -35.07 -20.37 15.89
N GLU A 69 -34.84 -21.01 14.74
CA GLU A 69 -33.52 -21.10 14.10
C GLU A 69 -33.06 -19.74 13.58
N VAL A 70 -33.93 -19.03 12.83
CA VAL A 70 -33.68 -17.65 12.37
C VAL A 70 -33.46 -16.71 13.55
N SER A 71 -34.23 -16.85 14.64
CA SER A 71 -34.06 -16.00 15.82
C SER A 71 -32.71 -16.25 16.52
N ALA A 72 -32.28 -17.52 16.62
CA ALA A 72 -30.98 -17.88 17.18
C ALA A 72 -29.84 -17.35 16.33
N GLN A 73 -29.94 -17.49 15.01
CA GLN A 73 -28.93 -17.02 14.07
C GLN A 73 -28.86 -15.48 14.06
N ALA A 74 -29.99 -14.77 14.09
CA ALA A 74 -30.04 -13.31 14.19
C ALA A 74 -29.41 -12.81 15.50
N LYS A 75 -29.64 -13.52 16.60
CA LYS A 75 -28.99 -13.22 17.88
C LYS A 75 -27.47 -13.41 17.81
N ASN A 76 -27.00 -14.49 17.18
CA ASN A 76 -25.57 -14.73 16.99
C ASN A 76 -24.92 -13.61 16.17
N ILE A 77 -25.50 -13.22 15.04
CA ILE A 77 -24.99 -12.12 14.21
C ILE A 77 -24.94 -10.81 15.01
N ARG A 78 -25.98 -10.52 15.80
CA ARG A 78 -26.00 -9.34 16.66
C ARG A 78 -24.87 -9.37 17.70
N ASP A 79 -24.66 -10.50 18.35
CA ASP A 79 -23.61 -10.66 19.35
C ASP A 79 -22.22 -10.52 18.71
N GLN A 80 -22.03 -11.02 17.48
CA GLN A 80 -20.79 -10.85 16.71
C GLN A 80 -20.58 -9.39 16.28
N GLN A 81 -21.61 -8.68 15.80
CA GLN A 81 -21.54 -7.24 15.49
C GLN A 81 -21.03 -6.45 16.70
N CYS A 82 -21.64 -6.65 17.87
CA CYS A 82 -21.22 -5.99 19.10
C CYS A 82 -19.76 -6.31 19.48
N ARG A 83 -19.30 -7.54 19.22
CA ARG A 83 -17.89 -7.92 19.46
C ARG A 83 -16.94 -7.23 18.49
N PHE A 84 -17.27 -7.18 17.19
CA PHE A 84 -16.40 -6.55 16.19
C PHE A 84 -16.26 -5.05 16.39
N ILE A 85 -17.34 -4.36 16.78
CA ILE A 85 -17.28 -2.94 17.16
C ILE A 85 -16.29 -2.75 18.31
N LYS A 86 -16.44 -3.52 19.40
CA LYS A 86 -15.52 -3.43 20.55
C LYS A 86 -14.07 -3.72 20.19
N VAL A 87 -13.82 -4.75 19.36
CA VAL A 87 -12.46 -5.07 18.91
C VAL A 87 -11.88 -3.94 18.07
N GLY A 88 -12.66 -3.38 17.15
CA GLY A 88 -12.19 -2.29 16.31
C GLY A 88 -11.98 -0.98 17.09
N GLU A 89 -12.81 -0.68 18.09
CA GLU A 89 -12.61 0.42 19.04
C GLU A 89 -11.31 0.26 19.83
N ASN A 90 -11.01 -0.97 20.27
CA ASN A 90 -9.78 -1.30 20.99
C ASN A 90 -8.50 -1.07 20.16
N PHE A 91 -8.59 -1.00 18.83
CA PHE A 91 -7.44 -0.63 18.02
C PHE A 91 -7.03 0.83 18.25
N GLY A 92 -7.97 1.75 18.54
CA GLY A 92 -7.69 3.18 18.70
C GLY A 92 -6.87 3.73 17.52
N SER A 93 -5.74 4.38 17.82
CA SER A 93 -4.78 4.87 16.81
C SER A 93 -3.77 3.79 16.35
N ASN A 94 -3.80 2.61 16.97
CA ASN A 94 -2.79 1.56 16.86
C ASN A 94 -3.09 0.57 15.72
N LEU A 95 -3.42 1.10 14.53
CA LEU A 95 -3.88 0.32 13.38
C LEU A 95 -2.75 -0.28 12.55
N VAL A 96 -1.56 0.27 12.69
CA VAL A 96 -0.42 -0.04 11.82
C VAL A 96 0.81 -0.38 12.65
N VAL A 97 1.73 -1.11 12.03
CA VAL A 97 3.08 -1.30 12.57
C VAL A 97 3.92 -0.11 12.14
N GLU A 98 4.67 0.46 13.08
CA GLU A 98 5.45 1.70 12.95
C GLU A 98 6.54 1.65 11.86
N ILE A 99 6.90 0.45 11.37
CA ILE A 99 8.07 0.25 10.52
C ILE A 99 7.71 -0.60 9.29
N TYR A 100 7.16 0.06 8.27
CA TYR A 100 7.62 -0.20 6.92
C TYR A 100 7.91 1.11 6.20
N ARG A 101 8.45 2.13 6.91
CA ARG A 101 8.88 3.39 6.26
C ARG A 101 9.75 3.01 5.07
N MET A 102 9.14 3.06 3.88
CA MET A 102 9.82 2.75 2.66
C MET A 102 10.99 3.71 2.64
N LYS A 103 12.21 3.18 2.63
CA LYS A 103 13.38 4.05 2.67
C LYS A 103 13.23 5.02 1.51
N LYS A 104 13.16 6.32 1.79
CA LYS A 104 12.94 7.33 0.76
C LYS A 104 13.95 7.15 -0.38
N VAL A 105 15.20 6.90 -0.01
CA VAL A 105 16.30 6.63 -0.94
C VAL A 105 17.03 5.36 -0.46
N GLU A 106 17.48 4.53 -1.40
CA GLU A 106 18.34 3.39 -1.10
C GLU A 106 19.78 3.74 -1.44
N HIS A 107 20.73 3.26 -0.64
CA HIS A 107 22.14 3.44 -0.96
C HIS A 107 22.54 2.60 -2.16
N ILE A 108 23.14 3.22 -3.17
CA ILE A 108 23.65 2.54 -4.36
C ILE A 108 25.17 2.38 -4.22
N PRO A 109 25.69 1.13 -4.21
CA PRO A 109 27.13 0.89 -4.13
C PRO A 109 27.89 1.50 -5.31
N GLY A 110 28.96 2.23 -5.01
CA GLY A 110 29.83 2.84 -5.99
C GLY A 110 31.00 3.57 -5.34
N PRO A 111 32.03 3.93 -6.12
CA PRO A 111 33.14 4.71 -5.61
C PRO A 111 32.69 6.14 -5.26
N SER A 112 33.29 6.69 -4.19
CA SER A 112 33.11 8.09 -3.82
C SER A 112 33.75 9.01 -4.85
N ILE A 113 33.16 10.19 -5.05
CA ILE A 113 33.73 11.28 -5.84
C ILE A 113 34.47 12.32 -4.99
N GLU A 114 34.66 12.06 -3.70
CA GLU A 114 35.41 12.94 -2.81
C GLU A 114 36.83 13.18 -3.35
N GLY A 115 37.29 14.43 -3.25
CA GLY A 115 38.57 14.84 -3.83
C GLY A 115 38.58 14.99 -5.36
N GLN A 116 37.43 14.88 -6.05
CA GLN A 116 37.33 15.09 -7.51
C GLN A 116 36.56 16.39 -7.84
N PRO A 117 37.24 17.55 -8.00
CA PRO A 117 36.58 18.85 -8.13
C PRO A 117 35.58 18.94 -9.30
N ALA A 118 35.93 18.34 -10.44
CA ALA A 118 35.05 18.33 -11.61
C ALA A 118 33.77 17.51 -11.38
N ALA A 119 33.88 16.34 -10.74
CA ALA A 119 32.74 15.51 -10.41
C ALA A 119 31.85 16.19 -9.36
N THR A 120 32.43 16.78 -8.31
CA THR A 120 31.69 17.56 -7.30
C THR A 120 30.94 18.74 -7.91
N ARG A 121 31.56 19.47 -8.85
CA ARG A 121 30.90 20.55 -9.60
C ARG A 121 29.69 20.04 -10.38
N ASN A 122 29.85 18.93 -11.11
CA ASN A 122 28.76 18.35 -11.89
C ASN A 122 27.63 17.81 -11.00
N LEU A 123 27.96 17.21 -9.86
CA LEU A 123 27.01 16.76 -8.85
C LEU A 123 26.16 17.94 -8.34
N ASN A 124 26.80 19.06 -8.00
CA ASN A 124 26.10 20.28 -7.58
C ASN A 124 25.18 20.84 -8.66
N GLN A 125 25.57 20.77 -9.94
CA GLN A 125 24.67 21.13 -11.04
C GLN A 125 23.46 20.20 -11.11
N LEU A 126 23.65 18.89 -10.96
CA LEU A 126 22.53 17.93 -10.94
C LEU A 126 21.57 18.20 -9.78
N LEU A 127 22.09 18.48 -8.58
CA LEU A 127 21.25 18.84 -7.43
C LEU A 127 20.43 20.10 -7.69
N ARG A 128 21.01 21.15 -8.28
CA ARG A 128 20.28 22.37 -8.66
C ARG A 128 19.20 22.12 -9.71
N LEU A 129 19.48 21.25 -10.68
CA LEU A 129 18.48 20.87 -11.69
C LEU A 129 17.33 20.06 -11.07
N LEU A 130 17.60 19.22 -10.06
CA LEU A 130 16.55 18.51 -9.33
C LEU A 130 15.67 19.42 -8.46
N GLU A 131 16.15 20.61 -8.09
CA GLU A 131 15.37 21.61 -7.34
C GLU A 131 14.42 22.45 -8.21
N ASP A 132 14.61 22.42 -9.54
CA ASP A 132 13.79 23.14 -10.51
C ASP A 132 12.58 22.29 -10.91
N ASP A 133 11.39 22.72 -10.49
CA ASP A 133 10.12 22.06 -10.74
C ASP A 133 9.72 22.03 -12.22
N LYS A 134 10.38 22.83 -13.06
CA LYS A 134 10.20 22.81 -14.52
C LYS A 134 11.05 21.75 -15.21
N VAL A 135 12.02 21.15 -14.52
CA VAL A 135 12.92 20.15 -15.07
C VAL A 135 12.40 18.75 -14.75
N CYS A 136 11.86 18.07 -15.77
CA CYS A 136 11.34 16.70 -15.61
C CYS A 136 12.37 15.61 -15.92
N ILE A 137 13.32 15.88 -16.82
CA ILE A 137 14.29 14.88 -17.31
C ILE A 137 15.68 15.49 -17.35
N ILE A 138 16.66 14.78 -16.78
CA ILE A 138 18.07 15.16 -16.78
C ILE A 138 18.89 14.07 -17.47
N GLY A 139 19.59 14.41 -18.54
CA GLY A 139 20.49 13.50 -19.27
C GLY A 139 21.95 13.74 -18.91
N VAL A 140 22.66 12.71 -18.45
CA VAL A 140 24.13 12.74 -18.26
C VAL A 140 24.80 12.02 -19.42
N TRP A 141 25.53 12.76 -20.26
CA TRP A 141 26.15 12.26 -21.49
C TRP A 141 27.65 12.57 -21.55
N GLY A 142 28.37 11.93 -22.48
CA GLY A 142 29.83 12.07 -22.63
C GLY A 142 30.52 10.75 -23.00
N THR A 143 31.84 10.80 -23.15
CA THR A 143 32.68 9.66 -23.56
C THR A 143 32.56 8.45 -22.63
N GLY A 144 32.88 7.26 -23.17
CA GLY A 144 32.94 6.03 -22.37
C GLY A 144 33.99 6.15 -21.25
N GLY A 145 33.73 5.54 -20.10
CA GLY A 145 34.68 5.49 -18.98
C GLY A 145 34.78 6.75 -18.10
N VAL A 146 34.21 7.89 -18.50
CA VAL A 146 34.31 9.17 -17.75
C VAL A 146 33.57 9.21 -16.41
N GLY A 147 32.92 8.11 -15.98
CA GLY A 147 32.26 8.05 -14.66
C GLY A 147 30.84 8.60 -14.59
N LYS A 148 30.11 8.69 -15.71
CA LYS A 148 28.70 9.17 -15.74
C LYS A 148 27.79 8.42 -14.76
N THR A 149 27.81 7.08 -14.80
CA THR A 149 27.03 6.25 -13.89
C THR A 149 27.49 6.45 -12.44
N THR A 150 28.80 6.60 -12.20
CA THR A 150 29.35 6.92 -10.88
C THR A 150 28.80 8.24 -10.34
N LEU A 151 28.71 9.27 -11.19
CA LEU A 151 28.15 10.57 -10.82
C LEU A 151 26.68 10.45 -10.39
N VAL A 152 25.85 9.73 -11.16
CA VAL A 152 24.42 9.54 -10.82
C VAL A 152 24.24 8.68 -9.56
N LYS A 153 25.11 7.69 -9.32
CA LYS A 153 25.13 6.93 -8.06
C LYS A 153 25.41 7.82 -6.85
N ASN A 154 26.41 8.70 -6.95
CA ASN A 154 26.73 9.65 -5.89
C ASN A 154 25.60 10.68 -5.71
N LEU A 155 24.94 11.14 -6.77
CA LEU A 155 23.73 11.96 -6.69
C LEU A 155 22.63 11.29 -5.87
N ASN A 156 22.31 10.02 -6.16
CA ASN A 156 21.36 9.27 -5.36
C ASN A 156 21.79 9.22 -3.88
N ASN A 157 23.06 8.93 -3.62
CA ASN A 157 23.56 8.82 -2.25
C ASN A 157 23.63 10.17 -1.51
N GLU A 158 23.75 11.30 -2.20
CA GLU A 158 23.57 12.63 -1.60
C GLU A 158 22.13 12.85 -1.11
N LEU A 159 21.13 12.30 -1.80
CA LEU A 159 19.72 12.39 -1.39
C LEU A 159 19.40 11.57 -0.11
N LEU A 160 20.32 10.69 0.33
CA LEU A 160 20.24 10.04 1.65
C LEU A 160 20.60 10.98 2.79
N LYS A 161 21.46 11.96 2.53
CA LYS A 161 21.79 12.97 3.52
C LYS A 161 20.54 13.84 3.70
N ASN A 162 20.30 14.33 4.92
CA ASN A 162 19.21 15.27 5.18
C ASN A 162 19.54 16.60 4.48
N VAL A 163 19.37 16.66 3.15
CA VAL A 163 19.60 17.86 2.37
C VAL A 163 18.54 18.87 2.82
N PRO A 164 18.92 20.05 3.34
CA PRO A 164 18.00 21.01 3.95
C PRO A 164 17.03 21.68 2.94
N SER A 165 16.95 21.17 1.71
CA SER A 165 16.10 21.70 0.66
C SER A 165 14.72 21.04 0.71
N SER A 166 13.70 21.83 1.05
CA SER A 166 12.30 21.39 1.00
C SER A 166 11.84 20.98 -0.41
N LYS A 167 12.55 21.43 -1.45
CA LYS A 167 12.29 21.11 -2.85
C LYS A 167 12.83 19.75 -3.30
N LEU A 168 13.79 19.16 -2.56
CA LEU A 168 14.28 17.79 -2.81
C LEU A 168 13.48 16.73 -2.03
N SER A 169 12.21 17.02 -1.75
CA SER A 169 11.30 16.17 -0.99
C SER A 169 10.63 15.11 -1.86
N PHE A 170 11.43 14.23 -2.46
CA PHE A 170 10.89 13.02 -3.10
C PHE A 170 10.24 12.11 -2.05
N GLY A 171 9.07 11.54 -2.35
CA GLY A 171 8.47 10.49 -1.52
C GLY A 171 9.28 9.19 -1.59
N VAL A 172 9.73 8.84 -2.79
CA VAL A 172 10.56 7.66 -3.06
C VAL A 172 11.48 7.93 -4.25
N VAL A 173 12.72 7.45 -4.18
CA VAL A 173 13.70 7.44 -5.27
C VAL A 173 13.96 5.99 -5.67
N ILE A 174 13.78 5.69 -6.96
CA ILE A 174 13.85 4.35 -7.52
C ILE A 174 15.02 4.28 -8.51
N TRP A 175 16.01 3.46 -8.20
CA TRP A 175 17.11 3.16 -9.12
C TRP A 175 16.71 1.99 -10.03
N VAL A 176 16.67 2.22 -11.34
CA VAL A 176 16.36 1.19 -12.34
C VAL A 176 17.52 1.02 -13.30
N THR A 177 17.91 -0.24 -13.56
CA THR A 177 18.88 -0.55 -14.60
C THR A 177 18.15 -1.01 -15.86
N VAL A 178 18.30 -0.23 -16.94
CA VAL A 178 17.75 -0.57 -18.27
C VAL A 178 18.87 -1.18 -19.12
N PRO A 179 18.79 -2.47 -19.50
CA PRO A 179 19.79 -3.11 -20.34
C PRO A 179 19.74 -2.60 -21.79
N LYS A 180 20.79 -2.88 -22.55
CA LYS A 180 20.78 -2.65 -24.01
C LYS A 180 19.67 -3.49 -24.66
N PRO A 181 19.12 -3.05 -25.81
CA PRO A 181 18.12 -3.82 -26.54
C PRO A 181 18.54 -5.27 -26.81
N PRO A 182 17.58 -6.22 -26.81
CA PRO A 182 16.14 -6.02 -26.65
C PRO A 182 15.74 -5.62 -25.22
N ILE A 183 14.81 -4.67 -25.11
CA ILE A 183 14.35 -4.15 -23.81
C ILE A 183 13.24 -5.04 -23.28
N ASP A 184 13.43 -5.59 -22.09
CA ASP A 184 12.39 -6.28 -21.34
C ASP A 184 11.67 -5.29 -20.41
N VAL A 185 10.52 -4.81 -20.86
CA VAL A 185 9.68 -3.87 -20.10
C VAL A 185 9.17 -4.50 -18.81
N ARG A 186 8.85 -5.82 -18.81
CA ARG A 186 8.35 -6.50 -17.60
C ARG A 186 9.42 -6.54 -16.53
N LYS A 187 10.68 -6.77 -16.90
CA LYS A 187 11.81 -6.71 -15.95
C LYS A 187 12.01 -5.32 -15.34
N ILE A 188 11.72 -4.26 -16.09
CA ILE A 188 11.77 -2.88 -15.58
C ILE A 188 10.61 -2.62 -14.62
N GLN A 189 9.39 -2.99 -15.00
CA GLN A 189 8.21 -2.86 -14.15
C GLN A 189 8.35 -3.66 -12.86
N ALA A 190 8.92 -4.87 -12.91
CA ALA A 190 9.20 -5.68 -11.73
C ALA A 190 10.21 -5.02 -10.78
N GLN A 191 11.26 -4.35 -11.30
CA GLN A 191 12.19 -3.58 -10.46
C GLN A 191 11.48 -2.41 -9.75
N ILE A 192 10.63 -1.67 -10.47
CA ILE A 192 9.86 -0.55 -9.92
C ILE A 192 8.84 -1.04 -8.88
N ALA A 193 8.05 -2.06 -9.22
CA ALA A 193 7.04 -2.65 -8.35
C ALA A 193 7.67 -3.22 -7.08
N SER A 194 8.78 -3.95 -7.20
CA SER A 194 9.53 -4.45 -6.05
C SER A 194 9.96 -3.31 -5.13
N ARG A 195 10.42 -2.18 -5.69
CA ARG A 195 10.83 -1.01 -4.91
C ARG A 195 9.67 -0.30 -4.22
N LEU A 196 8.47 -0.39 -4.80
CA LEU A 196 7.22 0.14 -4.28
C LEU A 196 6.44 -0.87 -3.42
N SER A 197 6.97 -2.07 -3.19
CA SER A 197 6.27 -3.17 -2.50
C SER A 197 4.93 -3.55 -3.15
N LEU A 198 4.84 -3.41 -4.47
CA LEU A 198 3.70 -3.80 -5.28
C LEU A 198 3.94 -5.17 -5.93
N THR A 199 2.86 -5.90 -6.17
CA THR A 199 2.86 -7.10 -7.00
C THR A 199 2.60 -6.71 -8.46
N VAL A 200 3.34 -7.33 -9.38
CA VAL A 200 3.03 -7.23 -10.82
C VAL A 200 2.16 -8.42 -11.16
N ASP A 201 0.94 -8.18 -11.65
CA ASP A 201 0.05 -9.26 -12.07
C ASP A 201 0.68 -10.00 -13.25
N ASN A 202 0.81 -11.32 -13.08
CA ASN A 202 1.13 -12.21 -14.18
C ASN A 202 -0.18 -12.47 -14.93
N GLU A 203 -0.54 -11.63 -15.90
CA GLU A 203 -1.49 -12.09 -16.91
C GLU A 203 -0.89 -13.34 -17.57
N ALA A 204 -1.61 -14.46 -17.43
CA ALA A 204 -1.31 -15.71 -18.09
C ALA A 204 -1.26 -15.48 -19.59
N VAL A 205 -0.13 -15.84 -20.19
CA VAL A 205 0.03 -15.96 -21.65
C VAL A 205 -0.85 -17.10 -22.15
#